data_AF-A0A3L8C2G9-F1
#
_entry.id   AF-A0A3L8C2G9-F1
#
_cell.length_a   1.000
_cell.length_b   1.000
_cell.length_c   1.000
_cell.angle_alpha   90.00
_cell.angle_beta   90.00
_cell.angle_gamma   90.00
#
_symmetry.space_group_name_H-M   'P 1'
#
loop_
_entity.id
_entity.type
_entity.pdbx_description
1 polymer ?
#
loop_
_entity_poly.entity_id
_entity_poly.type
_entity_poly.pdbx_seq_one_letter_code
_entity_poly.pdbx_strand_id
1 'polypeptide(L)'
;MAKAYVIRNQLGQYLTRKGEWVSGKDASVLFHQPHYDQALNQLIEINAKDIELRGTVVGVALDDSKRPQIQEYGPDPVQKELLQEEATTEDGVAA
;
A
#
# COMPACT_ATOMS: atom_id res chain seq x y z
N MET A 1 6.73 12.22 -21.23
CA MET A 1 5.97 11.44 -20.22
C MET A 1 6.81 11.35 -18.97
N ALA A 2 6.31 11.89 -17.86
CA ALA A 2 7.01 11.78 -16.58
C ALA A 2 6.78 10.38 -16.00
N LYS A 3 7.83 9.78 -15.43
CA LYS A 3 7.75 8.51 -14.71
C LYS A 3 7.85 8.80 -13.23
N ALA A 4 7.16 7.99 -12.43
CA ALA A 4 7.31 7.97 -11.00
C ALA A 4 7.47 6.53 -10.52
N TYR A 5 7.99 6.39 -9.32
CA TYR A 5 8.22 5.12 -8.67
C TYR A 5 7.27 5.00 -7.49
N VAL A 6 6.52 3.90 -7.47
CA VAL A 6 5.60 3.52 -6.40
C VAL A 6 6.11 2.24 -5.75
N ILE A 7 5.58 1.91 -4.57
CA ILE A 7 5.94 0.67 -3.86
C ILE A 7 4.77 -0.30 -3.92
N ARG A 8 5.03 -1.54 -4.35
CA ARG A 8 4.06 -2.63 -4.45
C ARG A 8 4.48 -3.80 -3.56
N ASN A 9 3.59 -4.35 -2.74
CA ASN A 9 3.87 -5.52 -1.89
C ASN A 9 3.63 -6.84 -2.62
N GLN A 10 3.94 -7.96 -1.97
CA GLN A 10 3.75 -9.32 -2.51
C GLN A 10 2.28 -9.70 -2.79
N LEU A 11 1.32 -8.99 -2.18
CA LEU A 11 -0.11 -9.17 -2.42
C LEU A 11 -0.60 -8.33 -3.61
N GLY A 12 0.28 -7.54 -4.22
CA GLY A 12 -0.03 -6.66 -5.33
C GLY A 12 -0.63 -5.31 -4.92
N GLN A 13 -0.65 -4.98 -3.63
CA GLN A 13 -1.15 -3.71 -3.09
C GLN A 13 -0.08 -2.62 -3.17
N TYR A 14 -0.53 -1.37 -3.16
CA TYR A 14 0.30 -0.18 -3.27
C TYR A 14 0.37 0.58 -1.95
N LEU A 15 1.52 1.19 -1.69
CA LEU A 15 1.74 2.00 -0.50
C LEU A 15 1.14 3.41 -0.65
N THR A 16 0.47 3.90 0.39
CA THR A 16 0.03 5.30 0.50
C THR A 16 1.09 6.18 1.16
N ARG A 17 0.95 7.51 1.04
CA ARG A 17 1.83 8.46 1.73
C ARG A 17 1.77 8.37 3.27
N LYS A 18 0.72 7.72 3.82
CA LYS A 18 0.57 7.47 5.25
C LYS A 18 1.21 6.15 5.70
N GLY A 19 1.76 5.36 4.77
CA GLY A 19 2.33 4.04 5.06
C GLY A 19 1.30 2.91 5.11
N GLU A 20 0.10 3.13 4.58
CA GLU A 20 -0.97 2.12 4.51
C GLU A 20 -0.92 1.38 3.16
N TRP A 21 -1.40 0.15 3.11
CA TRP A 21 -1.50 -0.62 1.87
C TRP A 21 -2.91 -0.50 1.29
N VAL A 22 -3.02 -0.22 -0.01
CA VAL A 22 -4.30 -0.07 -0.73
C VAL A 22 -4.28 -0.79 -2.07
N SER A 23 -5.45 -1.04 -2.66
CA SER A 23 -5.57 -1.70 -3.98
C SER A 23 -4.97 -0.88 -5.13
N GLY A 24 -4.81 0.43 -4.98
CA GLY A 24 -4.32 1.33 -6.03
C GLY A 24 -5.41 1.95 -6.91
N LYS A 25 -6.70 1.71 -6.58
CA LYS A 25 -7.85 2.34 -7.26
C LYS A 25 -7.83 3.86 -7.15
N ASP A 26 -7.42 4.37 -5.99
CA ASP A 26 -7.20 5.81 -5.79
C ASP A 26 -5.72 6.15 -5.94
N ALA A 27 -5.34 6.64 -7.11
CA ALA A 27 -3.98 7.06 -7.41
C ALA A 27 -3.55 8.33 -6.64
N SER A 28 -4.48 9.11 -6.08
CA SER A 28 -4.18 10.38 -5.43
C SER A 28 -3.52 10.22 -4.06
N VAL A 29 -3.83 9.13 -3.36
CA VAL A 29 -3.29 8.80 -2.03
C VAL A 29 -1.98 8.02 -2.08
N LEU A 30 -1.60 7.52 -3.26
CA LEU A 30 -0.41 6.69 -3.42
C LEU A 30 0.86 7.47 -3.14
N PHE A 31 1.80 6.77 -2.51
CA PHE A 31 3.17 7.23 -2.44
C PHE A 31 3.82 7.08 -3.80
N HIS A 32 4.33 8.18 -4.35
CA HIS A 32 5.06 8.18 -5.61
C HIS A 32 6.21 9.18 -5.54
N GLN A 33 7.38 8.79 -6.06
CA GLN A 33 8.56 9.64 -6.14
C GLN A 33 9.09 9.71 -7.57
N PRO A 34 9.66 10.84 -8.02
CA PRO A 34 10.25 10.94 -9.35
C PRO A 34 11.51 10.09 -9.51
N HIS A 35 12.21 9.78 -8.41
CA HIS A 35 13.47 9.03 -8.43
C HIS A 35 13.34 7.66 -7.73
N TYR A 36 14.07 6.67 -8.26
CA TYR A 36 14.02 5.30 -7.77
C TYR A 36 14.59 5.15 -6.37
N ASP A 37 15.72 5.81 -6.09
CA ASP A 37 16.40 5.81 -4.79
C ASP A 37 15.50 6.35 -3.67
N GLN A 38 14.69 7.36 -3.95
CA GLN A 38 13.73 7.91 -2.99
C GLN A 38 12.65 6.89 -2.62
N ALA A 39 12.13 6.16 -3.61
CA ALA A 39 11.19 5.08 -3.36
C ALA A 39 11.86 3.86 -2.68
N LEU A 40 13.12 3.58 -3.00
CA LEU A 40 13.89 2.52 -2.35
C LEU A 40 14.14 2.82 -0.88
N ASN A 41 14.51 4.06 -0.53
CA ASN A 41 14.68 4.50 0.85
C ASN A 41 13.39 4.27 1.65
N GLN A 42 12.24 4.66 1.08
CA GLN A 42 10.96 4.44 1.73
C GLN A 42 10.64 2.94 1.92
N LEU A 43 10.96 2.10 0.93
CA LEU A 43 10.78 0.66 1.04
C LEU A 43 11.66 0.07 2.16
N ILE A 44 12.92 0.51 2.28
CA ILE A 44 13.83 0.07 3.34
C ILE A 44 13.28 0.44 4.72
N GLU A 45 12.78 1.66 4.89
CA GLU A 45 12.18 2.11 6.17
C GLU A 45 10.99 1.24 6.60
N ILE A 46 10.18 0.77 5.64
CA ILE A 46 9.01 -0.07 5.93
C ILE A 46 9.44 -1.51 6.20
N ASN A 47 10.35 -2.05 5.38
CA ASN A 47 10.92 -3.38 5.61
C ASN A 47 11.66 -3.47 6.95
N ALA A 48 12.20 -2.37 7.47
CA ALA A 48 12.81 -2.32 8.80
C ALA A 48 11.78 -2.48 9.93
N LYS A 49 10.51 -2.12 9.70
CA LYS A 49 9.40 -2.29 10.67
C LYS A 49 8.72 -3.65 10.52
N ASP A 50 8.67 -4.17 9.30
CA ASP A 50 8.08 -5.46 8.97
C ASP A 50 9.05 -6.25 8.09
N ILE A 51 9.79 -7.17 8.72
CA ILE A 51 10.79 -7.99 8.04
C ILE A 51 10.19 -9.08 7.14
N GLU A 52 8.89 -9.35 7.26
CA GLU A 52 8.18 -10.32 6.42
C GLU A 52 7.65 -9.68 5.13
N LEU A 53 7.57 -8.35 5.11
CA LEU A 53 7.22 -7.61 3.91
C LEU A 53 8.21 -7.87 2.77
N ARG A 54 7.66 -8.11 1.58
CA ARG A 54 8.43 -8.26 0.33
C ARG A 54 7.93 -7.23 -0.67
N GLY A 55 8.21 -5.96 -0.35
CA GLY A 55 7.92 -4.85 -1.24
C GLY A 55 8.90 -4.75 -2.41
N THR A 56 8.41 -4.22 -3.53
CA THR A 56 9.17 -3.92 -4.74
C THR A 56 8.87 -2.50 -5.20
N VAL A 57 9.88 -1.83 -5.75
CA VAL A 57 9.70 -0.50 -6.35
C VAL A 57 9.34 -0.68 -7.82
N VAL A 58 8.20 -0.14 -8.23
CA VAL A 58 7.67 -0.27 -9.59
C VAL A 58 7.60 1.11 -10.24
N GLY A 59 8.16 1.22 -11.44
CA GLY A 59 8.06 2.43 -12.27
C GLY A 59 6.72 2.50 -12.99
N VAL A 60 5.99 3.60 -12.81
CA VAL A 60 4.70 3.88 -13.44
C VAL A 60 4.73 5.21 -14.18
N ALA A 61 3.90 5.36 -15.20
CA ALA A 61 3.73 6.63 -15.89
C ALA A 61 2.91 7.58 -15.00
N LEU A 62 3.21 8.88 -15.07
CA LEU A 62 2.35 9.91 -14.50
C LEU A 62 1.37 10.42 -15.57
N ASP A 63 0.14 10.70 -15.15
CA ASP A 63 -0.85 11.40 -15.96
C ASP A 63 -0.56 12.92 -16.01
N ASP A 64 -1.37 13.66 -16.78
CA ASP A 64 -1.27 15.12 -16.89
C ASP A 64 -1.56 15.85 -15.55
N SER A 65 -2.22 15.17 -14.62
CA SER A 65 -2.48 15.62 -13.24
C SER A 65 -1.37 15.23 -12.25
N LYS A 66 -0.22 14.72 -12.73
CA LYS A 66 0.91 14.22 -11.93
C LYS A 66 0.55 13.06 -10.98
N ARG A 67 -0.46 12.27 -11.32
CA ARG A 67 -0.88 11.07 -10.58
C ARG A 67 -0.34 9.81 -11.24
N PRO A 68 0.09 8.80 -10.47
CA PRO A 68 0.56 7.54 -11.01
C PRO A 68 -0.58 6.80 -11.72
N GLN A 69 -0.34 6.41 -12.99
CA GLN A 69 -1.26 5.58 -13.74
C GLN A 69 -1.06 4.10 -13.38
N ILE A 70 -1.93 3.59 -12.53
CA ILE A 70 -1.95 2.18 -12.11
C ILE A 70 -2.86 1.40 -13.07
N GLN A 71 -2.30 0.37 -13.71
CA GLN A 71 -3.01 -0.50 -14.66
C GLN A 71 -3.53 -1.79 -14.00
N GLU A 72 -2.86 -2.25 -12.94
CA GLU A 72 -3.17 -3.49 -12.24
C GLU A 72 -3.47 -3.16 -10.78
N TYR A 73 -4.68 -3.46 -10.32
CA TYR A 73 -5.09 -3.20 -8.94
C TYR A 73 -4.86 -4.44 -8.07
N GLY A 74 -4.35 -4.22 -6.87
CA GLY A 74 -4.27 -5.25 -5.85
C GLY A 74 -5.63 -5.54 -5.21
N PRO A 75 -5.74 -6.60 -4.39
CA PRO A 75 -6.91 -6.82 -3.56
C PRO A 75 -7.09 -5.66 -2.58
N ASP A 76 -8.35 -5.29 -2.31
CA ASP A 76 -8.64 -4.26 -1.31
C ASP A 76 -8.10 -4.73 0.06
N PRO A 77 -7.37 -3.86 0.79
CA PRO A 77 -6.79 -4.23 2.07
C PRO A 77 -7.89 -4.59 3.05
N VAL A 78 -7.72 -5.71 3.75
CA VAL A 78 -8.64 -6.06 4.83
C VAL A 78 -8.43 -5.06 5.95
N GLN A 79 -9.48 -4.30 6.26
CA GLN A 79 -9.46 -3.31 7.33
C GLN A 79 -9.32 -4.03 8.66
N LYS A 80 -8.15 -3.93 9.30
CA LYS A 80 -7.88 -4.59 10.59
C LYS A 80 -8.85 -4.11 11.68
N GLU A 81 -9.30 -2.86 11.62
CA GLU A 81 -10.31 -2.33 12.54
C GLU A 81 -11.65 -3.08 12.45
N LEU A 82 -12.10 -3.52 11.27
CA LEU A 82 -13.38 -4.22 11.13
C LEU A 82 -13.34 -5.66 11.69
N LEU A 83 -12.17 -6.29 11.68
CA LEU A 83 -11.96 -7.65 12.19
C LEU A 83 -11.93 -7.72 13.73
N GLN A 84 -11.65 -6.61 14.41
CA GLN A 84 -11.61 -6.58 15.88
C GLN A 84 -13.02 -6.57 16.50
N GLU A 85 -14.03 -6.07 15.78
CA GLU A 85 -15.40 -6.02 16.29
C GLU A 85 -16.09 -7.40 16.28
N GLU A 86 -15.73 -8.29 15.35
CA GLU A 86 -16.37 -9.62 15.24
C GLU A 86 -15.87 -10.65 16.28
N ALA A 87 -14.74 -10.40 16.95
CA ALA A 87 -14.15 -11.34 17.91
C ALA A 87 -14.66 -11.19 19.36
N THR A 88 -15.61 -10.28 19.63
CA THR A 88 -16.02 -9.93 21.01
C THR A 88 -17.46 -10.32 21.37
N THR A 89 -18.05 -11.31 20.69
CA THR A 89 -19.44 -11.74 20.93
C THR A 89 -19.63 -13.25 21.04
N GLU A 90 -18.67 -14.02 21.55
CA GLU A 90 -18.92 -15.42 21.92
C GLU A 90 -18.16 -15.84 23.18
N ASP A 91 -18.45 -15.22 24.33
CA ASP A 91 -18.36 -15.96 25.61
C ASP A 91 -19.13 -15.25 26.72
N GLY A 92 -20.05 -15.96 27.38
CA GLY A 92 -20.65 -15.53 28.64
C GLY A 92 -22.17 -15.32 28.67
N VAL A 93 -22.97 -16.32 28.30
CA VAL A 93 -24.25 -16.55 29.00
C VAL A 93 -24.23 -17.97 29.58
N ALA A 94 -23.57 -18.08 30.73
CA ALA A 94 -23.75 -19.20 31.65
C ALA A 94 -24.29 -18.65 32.98
N ALA A 95 -25.32 -19.35 33.48
CA ALA A 95 -26.04 -19.20 34.75
C ALA A 95 -27.26 -18.26 34.75
#